data_AF-A0A401YT41-F1
#
_entry.id   AF-A0A401YT41-F1
#
_cell.length_a   1.000
_cell.length_b   1.000
_cell.length_c   1.000
_cell.angle_alpha   90.00
_cell.angle_beta   90.00
_cell.angle_gamma   90.00
#
_symmetry.space_group_name_H-M   'P 1'
#
loop_
_entity.id
_entity.type
_entity.pdbx_description
1 polymer ?
#
loop_
_entity_poly.entity_id
_entity_poly.type
_entity_poly.pdbx_seq_one_letter_code
_entity_poly.pdbx_strand_id
1 'polypeptide(L)' 'MTERPGDPRIARVADRPYEADRAGTAIPPIRTELPDGDPAATGYATQRHNVARRITEGRRPVGHKIGP' A
#
# COMPACT_ATOMS: atom_id res chain seq x y z
N MET A 1 2.06 6.25 -18.91
CA MET A 1 0.91 7.03 -18.39
C MET A 1 1.01 7.05 -16.88
N THR A 2 1.13 8.25 -16.33
CA THR A 2 1.54 8.56 -14.95
C THR A 2 0.39 8.32 -13.98
N GLU A 3 0.68 7.81 -12.79
CA GLU A 3 -0.29 7.67 -11.71
C GLU A 3 -1.07 8.97 -11.47
N ARG A 4 -2.39 8.85 -11.24
CA ARG A 4 -3.20 9.98 -10.81
C ARG A 4 -3.11 10.06 -9.28
N PRO A 5 -2.60 11.19 -8.72
CA PRO A 5 -2.64 11.40 -7.27
C PRO A 5 -4.07 11.23 -6.75
N GLY A 6 -4.26 10.36 -5.75
CA GLY A 6 -5.56 10.14 -5.12
C GLY A 6 -6.49 9.14 -5.81
N ASP A 7 -5.99 8.18 -6.59
CA ASP A 7 -6.84 7.11 -7.13
C ASP A 7 -7.50 6.29 -5.99
N PRO A 8 -8.84 6.27 -5.87
CA PRO A 8 -9.54 5.58 -4.78
C PRO A 8 -9.30 4.06 -4.79
N ARG A 9 -8.90 3.49 -5.93
CA ARG A 9 -8.54 2.07 -6.02
C ARG A 9 -7.28 1.75 -5.23
N ILE A 10 -6.32 2.68 -5.13
CA ILE A 10 -5.12 2.52 -4.30
C ILE A 10 -5.50 2.38 -2.83
N ALA A 11 -6.40 3.24 -2.33
CA ALA A 11 -6.87 3.16 -0.95
C ALA A 11 -7.53 1.80 -0.66
N ARG A 12 -8.42 1.34 -1.55
CA ARG A 12 -9.09 0.04 -1.42
C ARG A 12 -8.10 -1.13 -1.40
N VAL A 13 -7.10 -1.11 -2.28
CA VAL A 13 -6.08 -2.18 -2.33
C VAL A 13 -5.18 -2.12 -1.10
N ALA A 14 -4.87 -0.92 -0.58
CA ALA A 14 -4.06 -0.72 0.61
C ALA A 14 -4.74 -1.22 1.89
N ASP A 15 -6.08 -1.15 1.95
CA ASP A 15 -6.86 -1.65 3.10
C ASP A 15 -6.67 -3.15 3.33
N ARG A 16 -6.57 -3.95 2.26
CA ARG A 16 -6.45 -5.41 2.37
C ARG A 16 -5.22 -5.87 3.16
N PRO A 17 -3.97 -5.52 2.78
CA PRO A 17 -2.80 -5.89 3.56
C PRO A 17 -2.76 -5.18 4.92
N TYR A 18 -3.35 -4.00 5.07
CA TYR A 18 -3.43 -3.32 6.36
C TYR A 18 -4.31 -4.08 7.37
N GLU A 19 -5.52 -4.48 6.99
CA GLU A 19 -6.38 -5.28 7.88
C GLU A 19 -5.83 -6.69 8.09
N ALA A 20 -5.20 -7.29 7.08
CA ALA A 20 -4.49 -8.56 7.21
C ALA A 20 -3.39 -8.50 8.28
N ASP A 21 -2.58 -7.44 8.27
CA ASP A 21 -1.54 -7.16 9.27
C ASP A 21 -2.16 -6.96 10.66
N ARG A 22 -3.24 -6.15 10.78
CA ARG A 22 -3.92 -5.94 12.07
C ARG A 22 -4.57 -7.20 12.65
N ALA A 23 -5.10 -8.07 11.79
CA ALA A 23 -5.72 -9.33 12.18
C ALA A 23 -4.72 -10.49 12.32
N GLY A 24 -3.44 -10.30 11.97
CA GLY A 24 -2.44 -11.36 11.98
C GLY A 24 -2.75 -12.52 11.01
N THR A 25 -3.48 -12.24 9.92
CA THR A 25 -3.98 -13.26 9.00
C THR A 25 -3.41 -13.06 7.60
N ALA A 26 -2.79 -14.09 7.02
CA ALA A 26 -2.27 -14.02 5.66
C ALA A 26 -3.41 -13.94 4.62
N ILE A 27 -3.18 -13.19 3.54
CA ILE A 27 -4.13 -13.03 2.44
C ILE A 27 -3.51 -13.47 1.10
N PRO A 28 -4.33 -13.85 0.10
CA PRO A 28 -3.84 -14.10 -1.26
C PRO A 28 -3.14 -12.87 -1.87
N PRO A 29 -2.26 -13.05 -2.88
CA PRO A 29 -1.59 -11.94 -3.54
C PRO A 29 -2.54 -10.94 -4.19
N ILE A 30 -2.34 -9.64 -3.94
CA ILE A 30 -3.21 -8.54 -4.42
C ILE A 30 -2.82 -7.95 -5.78
N ARG A 31 -1.86 -8.57 -6.48
CA ARG A 31 -1.27 -8.06 -7.74
C ARG A 31 -2.30 -7.81 -8.85
N THR A 32 -3.35 -8.60 -8.92
CA THR A 32 -4.42 -8.49 -9.93
C THR A 32 -5.47 -7.43 -9.58
N GLU A 33 -5.38 -6.82 -8.39
CA GLU A 33 -6.34 -5.83 -7.91
C GLU A 33 -5.80 -4.40 -7.99
N LEU A 34 -4.49 -4.26 -8.23
CA LEU A 34 -3.85 -2.98 -8.48
C LEU A 34 -4.44 -2.34 -9.74
N PRO A 35 -4.57 -1.00 -9.79
CA PRO A 35 -4.96 -0.30 -11.00
C PRO A 35 -4.06 -0.65 -12.18
N ASP A 36 -4.62 -0.64 -13.39
CA ASP A 36 -3.82 -0.75 -14.61
C ASP A 36 -2.76 0.37 -14.65
N GLY A 37 -1.51 -0.01 -14.89
CA GLY A 37 -0.37 0.91 -14.87
C GLY A 37 0.96 0.19 -14.66
N ASP A 38 2.00 0.95 -14.34
CA ASP A 38 3.26 0.38 -13.91
C ASP A 38 3.08 -0.37 -12.57
N PRO A 39 3.36 -1.68 -12.49
CA PRO A 39 3.20 -2.45 -11.26
C PRO A 39 4.05 -1.93 -10.10
N ALA A 40 5.24 -1.38 -10.41
CA ALA A 40 6.10 -0.82 -9.39
C ALA A 40 5.50 0.47 -8.82
N ALA A 41 5.09 1.41 -9.68
CA ALA A 41 4.44 2.65 -9.27
C ALA A 41 3.20 2.39 -8.40
N THR A 42 2.28 1.53 -8.87
CA THR A 42 1.02 1.21 -8.16
C THR A 42 1.26 0.47 -6.85
N GLY A 43 2.26 -0.41 -6.80
CA GLY A 43 2.71 -1.05 -5.56
C GLY A 43 3.24 -0.04 -4.55
N TYR A 44 4.11 0.89 -4.97
CA TYR A 44 4.63 1.94 -4.09
C TYR A 44 3.57 2.95 -3.66
N ALA A 45 2.59 3.27 -4.51
CA ALA A 45 1.46 4.10 -4.12
C ALA A 45 0.64 3.46 -2.99
N THR A 46 0.36 2.17 -3.11
CA THR A 46 -0.30 1.36 -2.08
C THR A 46 0.49 1.36 -0.77
N GLN A 47 1.82 1.17 -0.84
CA GLN A 47 2.69 1.23 0.33
C GLN A 47 2.65 2.62 1.00
N ARG A 48 2.82 3.68 0.23
CA ARG A 48 2.83 5.07 0.72
C ARG A 48 1.52 5.43 1.41
N HIS A 49 0.38 4.96 0.90
CA HIS A 49 -0.93 5.15 1.52
C HIS A 49 -0.97 4.58 2.95
N ASN A 50 -0.52 3.34 3.14
CA ASN A 50 -0.49 2.71 4.47
C ASN A 50 0.57 3.32 5.41
N VAL A 51 1.69 3.80 4.86
CA VAL A 51 2.68 4.57 5.65
C VAL A 51 2.06 5.88 6.14
N ALA A 52 1.39 6.63 5.26
CA ALA A 52 0.69 7.87 5.61
C ALA A 52 -0.37 7.63 6.68
N ARG A 53 -1.16 6.56 6.55
CA ARG A 53 -2.12 6.13 7.58
C ARG A 53 -1.46 5.93 8.95
N ARG A 54 -0.37 5.16 9.00
CA ARG A 54 0.38 4.91 10.26
C ARG A 54 0.96 6.21 10.86
N ILE A 55 1.37 7.17 10.02
CA ILE A 55 1.81 8.49 10.48
C ILE A 55 0.66 9.26 11.12
N THR A 56 -0.52 9.27 10.49
CA THR A 56 -1.73 9.91 11.05
C THR A 56 -2.15 9.27 12.37
N GLU A 57 -1.92 7.97 12.56
CA GLU A 57 -2.12 7.26 13.83
C GLU A 57 -1.07 7.60 14.91
N GLY A 58 -0.13 8.50 14.63
CA GLY A 58 0.89 8.95 15.57
C GLY A 58 2.18 8.13 15.55
N ARG A 59 2.36 7.21 14.60
CA ARG A 59 3.63 6.49 14.44
C ARG A 59 4.67 7.36 13.72
N ARG A 60 5.95 7.12 14.02
CA ARG A 60 7.07 7.78 13.36
C ARG A 60 7.87 6.75 12.54
N PRO A 61 8.05 6.95 11.21
CA PRO A 61 9.00 6.16 10.43
C PRO A 61 10.43 6.38 10.94
N VAL A 62 11.18 5.31 11.16
CA VAL A 62 12.55 5.35 11.71
C VAL A 62 13.62 4.81 10.76
N GLY A 63 13.25 4.41 9.54
CA GLY A 63 14.17 3.88 8.55
C GLY A 63 13.45 3.26 7.35
N HIS A 64 14.24 2.70 6.43
CA HIS A 64 13.77 2.01 5.24
C HIS A 64 14.52 0.68 5.09
N LYS A 65 13.89 -0.28 4.41
CA LYS A 65 14.43 -1.62 4.15
C LYS A 65 14.49 -1.82 2.64
N ILE A 66 15.59 -2.38 2.14
CA ILE A 66 15.75 -2.77 0.73
C ILE A 66 15.63 -4.30 0.61
N GLY A 67 14.82 -4.76 -0.34
CA GLY A 67 14.70 -6.17 -0.75
C GLY A 67 16.03 -6.76 -1.25
N PRO A 68 16.36 -8.03 -0.97
CA PRO A 68 17.30 -8.74 -1.83
C PRO A 68 16.75 -8.89 -3.25
#